data_AF-A0A090LEN1-F1
#
_entry.id   AF-A0A090LEN1-F1
#
_cell.length_a   1.000
_cell.length_b   1.000
_cell.length_c   1.000
_cell.angle_alpha   90.00
_cell.angle_beta   90.00
_cell.angle_gamma   90.00
#
_symmetry.space_group_name_H-M   'P 1'
#
loop_
_entity.id
_entity.type
_entity.pdbx_description
1 polymer ?
#
loop_
_entity_poly.entity_id
_entity_poly.type
_entity_poly.pdbx_seq_one_letter_code
_entity_poly.pdbx_strand_id
1 'polypeptide(L)'
;MKTFFLKFSRSLSSKLPSPKTTVLLVHNGLPKSLYYAKDFLSNELIEIHKFPPFLAKFGIDKYVDNSKCIFKCMEDYTKCEEISNYFDKLSKNIEDKLTETASFGSPYKVEYSFNFPISDKDYSIENTLMNMISKNGTQRFVVLPLHPIYDNKTNKY
;
A
#
# COMPACT_ATOMS: atom_id res chain seq x y z
N MET A 1 -58.90 -3.30 -2.09
CA MET A 1 -57.49 -3.40 -2.56
C MET A 1 -56.66 -4.02 -1.46
N LYS A 2 -56.14 -5.25 -1.66
CA LYS A 2 -55.29 -5.95 -0.69
C LYS A 2 -53.85 -5.48 -0.87
N THR A 3 -53.33 -4.71 0.08
CA THR A 3 -51.90 -4.34 0.14
C THR A 3 -51.09 -5.55 0.60
N PHE A 4 -50.35 -6.16 -0.32
CA PHE A 4 -49.32 -7.15 -0.03
C PHE A 4 -48.14 -6.45 0.65
N PHE A 5 -48.00 -6.63 1.97
CA PHE A 5 -46.75 -6.35 2.65
C PHE A 5 -45.79 -7.53 2.41
N LEU A 6 -44.92 -7.39 1.41
CA LEU A 6 -43.76 -8.26 1.25
C LEU A 6 -42.81 -8.02 2.44
N LYS A 7 -42.91 -8.88 3.46
CA LYS A 7 -41.91 -8.97 4.53
C LYS A 7 -40.64 -9.55 3.92
N PHE A 8 -39.69 -8.70 3.57
CA PHE A 8 -38.31 -9.11 3.32
C PHE A 8 -37.70 -9.58 4.63
N SER A 9 -37.76 -10.89 4.91
CA SER A 9 -36.88 -11.52 5.89
C SER A 9 -35.46 -11.45 5.36
N ARG A 10 -34.73 -10.37 5.69
CA ARG A 10 -33.28 -10.36 5.55
C ARG A 10 -32.74 -11.43 6.48
N SER A 11 -32.38 -12.58 5.90
CA SER A 11 -31.53 -13.57 6.54
C SER A 11 -30.27 -12.86 7.03
N LEU A 12 -30.12 -12.76 8.36
CA LEU A 12 -28.86 -12.44 9.03
C LEU A 12 -27.94 -13.65 8.86
N SER A 13 -27.48 -13.89 7.63
CA SER A 13 -26.21 -14.57 7.45
C SER A 13 -25.21 -13.76 8.27
N SER A 14 -24.52 -14.42 9.21
CA SER A 14 -23.49 -13.83 10.06
C SER A 14 -22.37 -13.28 9.18
N LYS A 15 -22.57 -12.08 8.64
CA LYS A 15 -21.52 -11.31 8.00
C LYS A 15 -20.45 -11.15 9.06
N LEU A 16 -19.22 -11.58 8.76
CA LEU A 16 -18.08 -11.23 9.60
C LEU A 16 -18.17 -9.72 9.92
N PRO A 17 -17.98 -9.33 11.19
CA PRO A 17 -18.12 -7.94 11.56
C PRO A 17 -17.12 -7.12 10.72
N SER A 18 -17.63 -6.10 10.03
CA SER A 18 -16.81 -5.16 9.27
C SER A 18 -15.75 -4.54 10.20
N PRO A 19 -14.49 -4.37 9.73
CA PRO A 19 -13.44 -3.76 10.54
C PRO A 19 -13.89 -2.39 11.07
N LYS A 20 -13.77 -2.20 12.38
CA LYS A 20 -14.03 -0.91 13.02
C LYS A 20 -12.86 0.03 12.78
N THR A 21 -11.64 -0.47 12.90
CA THR A 21 -10.41 0.32 12.65
C THR A 21 -9.58 -0.37 11.56
N THR A 22 -9.16 0.39 10.56
CA THR A 22 -8.19 -0.07 9.57
C THR A 22 -6.90 0.71 9.71
N VAL A 23 -5.78 -0.01 9.81
CA VAL A 23 -4.45 0.56 9.82
C VAL A 23 -3.83 0.35 8.45
N LEU A 24 -3.39 1.44 7.81
CA LEU A 24 -2.63 1.39 6.56
C LEU A 24 -1.15 1.58 6.84
N LEU A 25 -0.39 0.55 6.57
CA LEU A 25 1.07 0.61 6.55
C LEU A 25 1.53 1.20 5.22
N VAL A 26 2.31 2.28 5.25
CA VAL A 26 2.80 2.94 4.04
C VAL A 26 4.32 2.78 3.94
N HIS A 27 4.79 2.29 2.80
CA HIS A 27 6.20 2.12 2.50
C HIS A 27 6.50 2.56 1.06
N ASN A 28 7.76 2.89 0.71
CA ASN A 28 8.09 3.27 -0.67
C ASN A 28 8.01 2.10 -1.66
N GLY A 29 8.10 0.88 -1.14
CA GLY A 29 8.21 -0.33 -1.94
C GLY A 29 9.66 -0.65 -2.32
N LEU A 30 9.82 -1.74 -3.07
CA LEU A 30 11.09 -2.19 -3.62
C LEU A 30 10.85 -2.62 -5.07
N PRO A 31 11.42 -1.94 -6.07
CA PRO A 31 11.20 -2.29 -7.47
C PRO A 31 11.65 -3.72 -7.79
N LYS A 32 10.82 -4.51 -8.47
CA LYS A 32 11.16 -5.89 -8.88
C LYS A 32 11.90 -6.00 -10.21
N SER A 33 11.83 -4.97 -11.04
CA SER A 33 12.48 -4.97 -12.36
C SER A 33 13.06 -3.61 -12.68
N LEU A 34 13.94 -3.57 -13.69
CA LEU A 34 14.49 -2.30 -14.18
C LEU A 34 13.40 -1.36 -14.69
N TYR A 35 12.30 -1.89 -15.22
CA TYR A 35 11.14 -1.09 -15.59
C TYR A 35 10.58 -0.33 -14.38
N TYR A 36 10.29 -1.05 -13.28
CA TYR A 36 9.80 -0.44 -12.05
C TYR A 36 10.85 0.46 -11.38
N ALA A 37 12.13 0.15 -11.52
CA ALA A 37 13.21 0.99 -10.99
C ALA A 37 13.32 2.33 -11.74
N LYS A 38 13.19 2.31 -13.06
CA LYS A 38 13.15 3.52 -13.89
C LYS A 38 11.96 4.39 -13.52
N ASP A 39 10.79 3.79 -13.33
CA ASP A 39 9.59 4.52 -12.91
C ASP A 39 9.76 5.13 -11.52
N PHE A 40 10.24 4.33 -10.54
CA PHE A 40 10.56 4.78 -9.19
C PHE A 40 11.49 6.00 -9.19
N LEU A 41 12.65 5.91 -9.86
CA LEU A 41 13.64 6.98 -9.89
C LEU A 41 13.14 8.22 -10.62
N SER A 42 12.35 8.04 -11.69
CA SER A 42 11.75 9.15 -12.41
C SER A 42 10.75 9.90 -11.54
N ASN A 43 9.88 9.16 -10.83
CA ASN A 43 8.89 9.75 -9.94
C ASN A 43 9.56 10.40 -8.73
N GLU A 44 10.65 9.83 -8.19
CA GLU A 44 11.45 10.46 -7.15
C GLU A 44 12.00 11.83 -7.60
N LEU A 45 12.55 11.93 -8.81
CA LEU A 45 13.01 13.21 -9.37
C LEU A 45 11.87 14.21 -9.54
N ILE A 46 10.71 13.76 -10.00
CA ILE A 46 9.55 14.63 -10.24
C ILE A 46 8.96 15.13 -8.92
N GLU A 47 8.73 14.23 -7.97
CA GLU A 47 7.99 14.53 -6.76
C GLU A 47 8.86 15.21 -5.70
N ILE A 48 10.09 14.74 -5.51
CA ILE A 48 11.00 15.24 -4.48
C ILE A 48 11.82 16.42 -5.00
N HIS A 49 12.39 16.29 -6.20
CA HIS A 49 13.28 17.30 -6.77
C HIS A 49 12.58 18.29 -7.71
N LYS A 50 11.27 18.15 -7.92
CA LYS A 50 10.45 19.02 -8.78
C LYS A 50 11.00 19.13 -10.21
N PHE A 51 11.63 18.07 -10.70
CA PHE A 51 12.12 18.01 -12.08
C PHE A 51 10.95 17.94 -13.08
N PRO A 52 11.08 18.55 -14.28
CA PRO A 52 10.08 18.40 -15.33
C PRO A 52 9.90 16.93 -15.73
N PRO A 53 8.66 16.40 -15.80
CA PRO A 53 8.42 14.96 -15.98
C PRO A 53 9.08 14.33 -17.21
N PHE A 54 9.07 15.05 -18.34
CA PHE A 54 9.69 14.57 -19.57
C PHE A 54 11.21 14.43 -19.44
N LEU A 55 11.86 15.40 -18.78
CA LEU A 55 13.31 15.40 -18.59
C LEU A 55 13.74 14.35 -17.56
N ALA A 56 12.95 14.16 -16.50
CA ALA A 56 13.20 13.13 -15.49
C ALA A 56 13.21 11.74 -16.15
N LYS A 57 12.15 11.39 -16.90
CA LYS A 57 12.04 10.10 -17.58
C LYS A 57 13.19 9.88 -18.57
N PHE A 58 13.43 10.85 -19.45
CA PHE A 58 14.51 10.74 -20.44
C PHE A 58 15.91 10.63 -19.81
N GLY A 59 16.16 11.39 -18.74
CA GLY A 59 17.42 11.35 -18.02
C GLY A 59 17.65 10.01 -17.32
N ILE A 60 16.63 9.50 -16.64
CA ILE A 60 16.68 8.20 -15.95
C ILE A 60 16.84 7.05 -16.92
N ASP A 61 16.13 7.05 -18.06
CA ASP A 61 16.29 6.01 -19.07
C ASP A 61 17.74 5.88 -19.53
N LYS A 62 18.38 7.00 -19.86
CA LYS A 62 19.80 7.02 -20.27
C LYS A 62 20.75 6.65 -19.14
N TYR A 63 20.47 7.07 -17.92
CA TYR A 63 21.34 6.83 -16.77
C TYR A 63 21.30 5.38 -16.32
N VAL A 64 20.09 4.81 -16.16
CA VAL A 64 19.88 3.46 -15.65
C VAL A 64 20.53 2.42 -16.55
N ASP A 65 20.36 2.55 -17.87
CA ASP A 65 20.90 1.59 -18.84
C ASP A 65 22.43 1.48 -18.79
N ASN A 66 23.12 2.49 -18.23
CA ASN A 66 24.58 2.53 -18.11
C ASN A 66 25.08 2.37 -16.67
N SER A 67 24.19 2.32 -15.67
CA SER A 67 24.57 2.35 -14.26
C SER A 67 24.77 0.95 -13.67
N LYS A 68 26.05 0.52 -13.59
CA LYS A 68 26.43 -0.76 -12.94
C LYS A 68 25.91 -0.89 -11.50
N CYS A 69 25.78 0.23 -10.79
CA CYS A 69 25.26 0.25 -9.42
C CYS A 69 23.80 -0.19 -9.38
N ILE A 70 22.96 0.36 -10.27
CA ILE A 70 21.53 0.05 -10.32
C ILE A 70 21.32 -1.41 -10.72
N PHE A 71 22.04 -1.91 -11.74
CA PHE A 71 21.98 -3.33 -12.12
C PHE A 71 22.30 -4.24 -10.95
N LYS A 72 23.36 -3.93 -10.18
CA LYS A 72 23.73 -4.72 -9.01
C LYS A 72 22.64 -4.70 -7.93
N CYS A 73 22.08 -3.52 -7.63
CA CYS A 73 20.96 -3.41 -6.69
C CYS A 73 19.76 -4.25 -7.14
N MET A 74 19.41 -4.23 -8.43
CA MET A 74 18.30 -5.02 -8.95
C MET A 74 18.56 -6.53 -8.88
N GLU A 75 19.79 -6.98 -9.17
CA GLU A 75 20.17 -8.38 -8.99
C GLU A 75 20.03 -8.81 -7.53
N ASP A 76 20.45 -7.97 -6.60
CA ASP A 76 20.36 -8.28 -5.17
C ASP A 76 18.90 -8.30 -4.70
N TYR A 77 18.05 -7.39 -5.19
CA TYR A 77 16.60 -7.40 -4.90
C TYR A 77 15.91 -8.65 -5.42
N THR A 78 16.34 -9.17 -6.58
CA THR A 78 15.79 -10.41 -7.16
C THR A 78 16.12 -11.64 -6.33
N LYS A 79 17.22 -11.60 -5.54
CA LYS A 79 17.62 -12.70 -4.64
C LYS A 79 16.89 -12.67 -3.30
N CYS A 80 16.28 -11.55 -2.93
CA CYS A 80 15.56 -11.40 -1.67
C CYS A 80 14.12 -11.94 -1.75
N GLU A 81 13.57 -12.37 -0.61
CA GLU A 81 12.13 -12.66 -0.51
C GLU A 81 11.35 -11.39 -0.86
N GLU A 82 10.23 -11.54 -1.56
CA GLU A 82 9.43 -10.40 -1.98
C GLU A 82 8.99 -9.57 -0.77
N ILE A 83 9.21 -8.26 -0.84
CA ILE A 83 8.87 -7.34 0.25
C ILE A 83 7.38 -7.42 0.63
N SER A 84 6.50 -7.72 -0.33
CA SER A 84 5.08 -7.98 -0.07
C SER A 84 4.84 -9.15 0.88
N ASN A 85 5.62 -10.23 0.78
CA ASN A 85 5.47 -11.39 1.67
C ASN A 85 5.86 -11.02 3.11
N TYR A 86 6.88 -10.18 3.28
CA TYR A 86 7.22 -9.63 4.58
C TYR A 86 6.07 -8.76 5.12
N PHE A 87 5.49 -7.92 4.26
CA PHE A 87 4.36 -7.07 4.64
C PHE A 87 3.07 -7.83 4.95
N ASP A 88 2.80 -8.93 4.26
CA ASP A 88 1.67 -9.84 4.55
C ASP A 88 1.82 -10.45 5.96
N LYS A 89 3.03 -10.91 6.32
CA LYS A 89 3.32 -11.44 7.65
C LYS A 89 3.24 -10.34 8.72
N LEU A 90 3.81 -9.18 8.44
CA LEU A 90 3.82 -8.05 9.37
C LEU A 90 2.41 -7.53 9.64
N SER A 91 1.60 -7.32 8.60
CA SER A 91 0.23 -6.83 8.73
C SER A 91 -0.61 -7.78 9.57
N LYS A 92 -0.52 -9.09 9.30
CA LYS A 92 -1.24 -10.11 10.06
C LYS A 92 -0.84 -10.13 11.53
N ASN A 93 0.45 -10.06 11.82
CA ASN A 93 0.95 -10.03 13.20
C ASN A 93 0.46 -8.78 13.96
N ILE A 94 0.47 -7.61 13.31
CA ILE A 94 -0.03 -6.36 13.91
C ILE A 94 -1.54 -6.46 14.13
N GLU A 95 -2.29 -6.99 13.16
CA GLU A 95 -3.74 -7.17 13.26
C GLU A 95 -4.12 -8.05 14.44
N ASP A 96 -3.47 -9.20 14.58
CA ASP A 96 -3.73 -10.15 15.66
C ASP A 96 -3.37 -9.53 17.01
N LYS A 97 -2.24 -8.82 17.10
CA LYS A 97 -1.83 -8.14 18.34
C LYS A 97 -2.76 -6.99 18.73
N LEU A 98 -3.17 -6.13 17.80
CA LEU A 98 -4.11 -5.06 18.07
C LEU A 98 -5.47 -5.61 18.51
N THR A 99 -5.91 -6.70 17.90
CA THR A 99 -7.17 -7.36 18.25
C THR A 99 -7.11 -7.95 19.67
N GLU A 100 -5.97 -8.50 20.07
CA GLU A 100 -5.72 -9.01 21.43
C GLU A 100 -5.65 -7.89 22.47
N THR A 101 -4.92 -6.80 22.20
CA THR A 101 -4.56 -5.82 23.22
C THR A 101 -5.48 -4.60 23.29
N ALA A 102 -6.14 -4.21 22.19
CA ALA A 102 -6.80 -2.92 22.07
C ALA A 102 -8.28 -3.03 21.68
N SER A 103 -9.12 -3.52 22.58
CA SER A 103 -10.55 -3.82 22.34
C SER A 103 -11.38 -2.66 21.74
N PHE A 104 -11.05 -1.40 22.04
CA PHE A 104 -11.86 -0.25 21.60
C PHE A 104 -11.93 -0.05 20.08
N GLY A 105 -10.88 -0.43 19.36
CA GLY A 105 -10.79 -0.32 17.91
C GLY A 105 -11.11 -1.62 17.16
N SER A 106 -11.37 -2.71 17.90
CA SER A 106 -11.68 -4.03 17.34
C SER A 106 -13.06 -4.05 16.64
N PRO A 107 -13.24 -4.84 15.56
CA PRO A 107 -12.21 -5.63 14.87
C PRO A 107 -11.25 -4.74 14.08
N TYR A 108 -9.96 -5.08 14.13
CA TYR A 108 -8.93 -4.42 13.33
C TYR A 108 -8.79 -5.09 11.98
N LYS A 109 -8.40 -4.30 10.99
CA LYS A 109 -7.81 -4.78 9.74
C LYS A 109 -6.51 -4.04 9.51
N VAL A 110 -5.45 -4.75 9.14
CA VAL A 110 -4.18 -4.11 8.77
C VAL A 110 -3.90 -4.38 7.30
N GLU A 111 -3.76 -3.31 6.53
CA GLU A 111 -3.41 -3.36 5.10
C GLU A 111 -2.11 -2.60 4.89
N TYR A 112 -1.47 -2.81 3.74
CA TYR A 112 -0.28 -2.07 3.35
C TYR A 112 -0.40 -1.58 1.91
N SER A 113 0.27 -0.48 1.62
CA SER A 113 0.40 0.09 0.29
C SER A 113 1.83 0.58 0.04
N PHE A 114 2.17 0.65 -1.24
CA PHE A 114 3.43 1.22 -1.68
C PHE A 114 3.21 2.57 -2.36
N ASN A 115 4.07 3.54 -2.05
CA ASN A 115 4.05 4.86 -2.72
C ASN A 115 4.37 4.73 -4.20
N PHE A 116 5.20 3.75 -4.56
CA PHE A 116 5.62 3.52 -5.94
C PHE A 116 5.25 2.10 -6.40
N PRO A 117 4.97 1.91 -7.70
CA PRO A 117 4.74 0.59 -8.26
C PRO A 117 5.96 -0.31 -8.09
N ILE A 118 5.74 -1.50 -7.51
CA ILE A 118 6.82 -2.49 -7.31
C ILE A 118 6.73 -3.67 -8.29
N SER A 119 5.53 -3.93 -8.82
CA SER A 119 5.20 -5.07 -9.67
C SER A 119 3.89 -4.80 -10.42
N ASP A 120 3.46 -5.76 -11.25
CA ASP A 120 2.19 -5.66 -12.00
C ASP A 120 0.95 -5.71 -11.08
N LYS A 121 1.13 -6.11 -9.82
CA LYS A 121 0.05 -6.10 -8.83
C LYS A 121 -0.13 -4.70 -8.28
N ASP A 122 -1.37 -4.24 -8.27
CA ASP A 122 -1.72 -2.92 -7.78
C ASP A 122 -1.72 -2.88 -6.24
N TYR A 123 -0.72 -2.19 -5.70
CA TYR A 123 -0.54 -1.89 -4.28
C TYR A 123 -0.71 -0.39 -3.98
N SER A 124 -1.29 0.37 -4.91
CA SER A 124 -1.44 1.82 -4.79
C SER A 124 -2.24 2.19 -3.53
N ILE A 125 -1.92 3.36 -2.97
CA ILE A 125 -2.65 3.91 -1.84
C ILE A 125 -4.10 4.17 -2.26
N GLU A 126 -4.34 4.68 -3.47
CA GLU A 126 -5.68 4.98 -3.96
C GLU A 126 -6.57 3.74 -4.00
N ASN A 127 -6.09 2.63 -4.58
CA ASN A 127 -6.87 1.39 -4.65
C ASN A 127 -7.17 0.84 -3.25
N THR A 128 -6.19 0.85 -2.36
CA THR A 128 -6.35 0.40 -0.98
C THR A 128 -7.36 1.27 -0.23
N LEU A 129 -7.28 2.60 -0.32
CA LEU A 129 -8.25 3.53 0.27
C LEU A 129 -9.65 3.31 -0.30
N MET A 130 -9.78 3.15 -1.61
CA MET A 130 -11.07 2.89 -2.24
C MET A 130 -11.68 1.58 -1.75
N ASN A 131 -10.89 0.52 -1.58
CA ASN A 131 -11.36 -0.74 -1.00
C ASN A 131 -11.80 -0.58 0.47
N MET A 132 -11.09 0.23 1.26
CA MET A 132 -11.47 0.53 2.65
C MET A 132 -12.82 1.26 2.73
N ILE A 133 -12.98 2.31 1.92
CA ILE A 133 -14.18 3.16 1.94
C ILE A 133 -15.39 2.41 1.38
N SER A 134 -15.23 1.72 0.24
CA SER A 134 -16.37 1.16 -0.50
C SER A 134 -16.77 -0.26 -0.08
N LYS A 135 -15.84 -1.08 0.42
CA LYS A 135 -16.08 -2.51 0.69
C LYS A 135 -15.97 -2.89 2.16
N ASN A 136 -14.98 -2.34 2.87
CA ASN A 136 -14.67 -2.79 4.23
C ASN A 136 -15.59 -2.17 5.29
N GLY A 137 -16.18 -0.99 5.05
CA GLY A 137 -17.03 -0.32 6.05
C GLY A 137 -16.26 0.22 7.25
N THR A 138 -14.98 0.54 7.05
CA THR A 138 -14.06 1.05 8.06
C THR A 138 -14.61 2.33 8.72
N GLN A 139 -14.64 2.38 10.05
CA GLN A 139 -15.10 3.56 10.81
C GLN A 139 -13.94 4.49 11.20
N ARG A 140 -12.77 3.91 11.47
CA ARG A 140 -11.55 4.64 11.85
C ARG A 140 -10.39 4.23 10.97
N PHE A 141 -9.65 5.21 10.53
CA PHE A 141 -8.52 5.02 9.65
C PHE A 141 -7.24 5.56 10.31
N VAL A 142 -6.19 4.76 10.32
CA VAL A 142 -4.88 5.13 10.86
C VAL A 142 -3.84 4.90 9.78
N VAL A 143 -3.10 5.94 9.42
CA VAL A 143 -1.95 5.82 8.52
C VAL A 143 -0.69 5.65 9.37
N LEU A 144 0.06 4.60 9.11
CA LEU A 144 1.35 4.33 9.75
C LEU A 144 2.45 4.29 8.69
N PRO A 145 3.20 5.39 8.48
CA PRO A 145 4.38 5.35 7.65
C PRO A 145 5.45 4.48 8.31
N LEU A 146 6.10 3.63 7.52
CA LEU A 146 7.10 2.68 8.01
C LEU A 146 8.54 3.14 7.82
N HIS A 147 8.72 4.39 7.40
CA HIS A 147 10.04 5.01 7.38
C HIS A 147 10.45 5.37 8.81
N PRO A 148 11.60 4.88 9.30
CA PRO A 148 12.02 5.05 10.70
C PRO A 148 12.39 6.51 11.03
N ILE A 149 12.69 7.32 10.02
CA ILE A 149 13.05 8.74 10.18
C ILE A 149 11.97 9.58 9.51
N TYR A 150 11.41 10.49 10.30
CA TYR A 150 10.53 11.52 9.78
C TYR A 150 11.35 12.55 9.00
N ASP A 151 11.43 12.38 7.68
CA ASP A 151 11.93 13.40 6.75
C ASP A 151 10.79 13.88 5.85
N ASN A 152 10.83 15.17 5.50
CA ASN A 152 9.98 15.78 4.48
C ASN A 152 10.12 15.08 3.11
N LYS A 153 11.21 14.35 2.88
CA LYS A 153 11.44 13.56 1.67
C LYS A 153 10.72 12.20 1.68
N THR A 154 10.41 11.66 2.86
CA THR A 154 9.86 10.30 3.03
C THR A 154 8.41 10.27 3.50
N ASN A 155 7.91 11.33 4.16
CA ASN A 155 6.62 11.33 4.86
C ASN A 155 5.69 12.50 4.49
N LYS A 156 5.96 13.22 3.41
CA LYS A 156 5.18 14.38 3.00
C LYS A 156 4.17 14.01 1.91
N TYR A 157 3.32 13.03 2.20
CA TYR A 157 2.22 12.57 1.36
C TYR A 157 0.99 12.26 2.22
#